data_AF-A0A6H9LAK0-F1
#
_entry.id   AF-A0A6H9LAK0-F1
#
_cell.length_a   1.000
_cell.length_b   1.000
_cell.length_c   1.000
_cell.angle_alpha   90.00
_cell.angle_beta   90.00
_cell.angle_gamma   90.00
#
_symmetry.space_group_name_H-M   'P 1'
#
loop_
_entity.id
_entity.type
_entity.pdbx_description
1 polymer ?
#
loop_
_entity_poly.entity_id
_entity_poly.type
_entity_poly.pdbx_seq_one_letter_code
_entity_poly.pdbx_strand_id
1 'polypeptide(L)'
;MECIFYKKGYKYQLTATYSVKIKIKPETAIKSSSGYVELDAEGNLTITQGYAWDGPSGPTFDTRNFMRGSLIHDALYQLMREKLLDKDTHREPADRLLQSMCREDGMSKLRAWWVYKGLRIGGDPAADPENIRPVISAPKGCGNQVK
;
A
#
# COMPACT_ATOMS: atom_id res chain seq x y z
N MET A 1 -2.88 29.20 -18.53
CA MET A 1 -2.40 27.85 -18.92
C MET A 1 -2.93 26.89 -17.89
N GLU A 2 -3.71 25.89 -18.30
CA GLU A 2 -4.27 24.90 -17.38
C GLU A 2 -3.23 23.83 -17.07
N CYS A 3 -3.03 23.52 -15.78
CA CYS A 3 -2.04 22.58 -15.29
C CYS A 3 -2.72 21.38 -14.64
N ILE A 4 -2.24 20.17 -14.93
CA ILE A 4 -2.60 18.94 -14.22
C ILE A 4 -1.41 18.37 -13.47
N PHE A 5 -1.69 17.60 -12.42
CA PHE A 5 -0.70 16.93 -11.57
C PHE A 5 -1.05 15.47 -11.42
N TYR A 6 -0.09 14.57 -11.66
CA TYR A 6 -0.35 13.13 -11.66
C TYR A 6 0.86 12.33 -11.18
N LYS A 7 0.60 11.10 -10.74
CA LYS A 7 1.61 10.08 -10.40
C LYS A 7 1.53 8.96 -11.43
N LYS A 8 2.68 8.38 -11.81
CA LYS A 8 2.76 7.24 -12.74
C LYS A 8 3.37 6.01 -12.07
N GLY A 9 3.29 4.86 -12.74
CA GLY A 9 3.97 3.63 -12.32
C GLY A 9 3.11 2.66 -11.48
N TYR A 10 1.79 2.85 -11.43
CA TYR A 10 0.87 1.88 -10.83
C TYR A 10 0.45 0.83 -11.87
N LYS A 11 0.23 -0.41 -11.44
CA LYS A 11 -0.15 -1.52 -12.33
C LYS A 11 -1.65 -1.81 -12.32
N TYR A 12 -2.30 -1.67 -11.17
CA TYR A 12 -3.68 -2.07 -10.95
C TYR A 12 -4.49 -0.92 -10.35
N GLN A 13 -5.81 -0.99 -10.51
CA GLN A 13 -6.75 -0.03 -9.95
C GLN A 13 -8.00 -0.74 -9.42
N LEU A 14 -8.47 -0.32 -8.25
CA LEU A 14 -9.68 -0.85 -7.63
C LEU A 14 -10.91 -0.35 -8.36
N THR A 15 -11.79 -1.27 -8.77
CA THR A 15 -13.07 -0.94 -9.42
C THR A 15 -14.20 -0.74 -8.42
N ALA A 16 -14.02 -1.14 -7.16
CA ALA A 16 -14.99 -0.97 -6.08
C ALA A 16 -14.25 -0.73 -4.75
N THR A 17 -14.89 0.01 -3.84
CA THR A 17 -14.37 0.20 -2.48
C THR A 17 -14.27 -1.15 -1.76
N TYR A 18 -13.15 -1.37 -1.09
CA TYR A 18 -12.89 -2.57 -0.31
C TYR A 18 -12.59 -2.20 1.14
N SER A 19 -13.30 -2.81 2.08
CA SER A 19 -13.11 -2.60 3.50
C SER A 19 -12.85 -3.93 4.21
N VAL A 20 -11.90 -3.93 5.16
CA VAL A 20 -11.52 -5.13 5.90
C VAL A 20 -11.11 -4.79 7.33
N LYS A 21 -11.49 -5.64 8.27
CA LYS A 21 -11.02 -5.58 9.66
C LYS A 21 -9.62 -6.18 9.74
N ILE A 22 -8.65 -5.41 10.24
CA ILE A 22 -7.26 -5.84 10.42
C ILE A 22 -6.84 -5.71 11.90
N LYS A 23 -5.68 -6.27 12.23
CA LYS A 23 -5.14 -6.24 13.60
C LYS A 23 -4.35 -4.97 13.92
N ILE A 24 -3.91 -4.23 12.89
CA ILE A 24 -3.18 -2.97 13.05
C ILE A 24 -4.18 -1.88 13.40
N LYS A 25 -3.90 -1.15 14.48
CA LYS A 25 -4.77 -0.09 15.01
C LYS A 25 -3.94 1.15 15.33
N PRO A 26 -4.20 2.29 14.70
CA PRO A 26 -3.62 3.56 15.09
C PRO A 26 -4.30 4.09 16.36
N GLU A 27 -3.67 5.05 17.04
CA GLU A 27 -4.26 5.71 18.21
C GLU A 27 -5.51 6.54 17.85
N THR A 28 -5.51 7.12 16.66
CA THR A 28 -6.63 7.91 16.11
C THR A 28 -6.87 7.51 14.65
N ALA A 29 -8.06 7.79 14.13
CA ALA A 29 -8.36 7.51 12.73
C ALA A 29 -7.43 8.30 11.80
N ILE A 30 -6.78 7.60 10.88
CA ILE A 30 -5.84 8.17 9.90
C ILE A 30 -6.40 8.05 8.48
N LYS A 31 -6.11 9.08 7.68
CA LYS A 31 -6.50 9.14 6.28
C LYS A 31 -5.32 9.60 5.44
N SER A 32 -5.06 8.85 4.36
CA SER A 32 -3.98 9.19 3.44
C SER A 32 -4.19 10.57 2.80
N SER A 33 -3.09 11.24 2.46
CA SER A 33 -3.07 12.51 1.72
C SER A 33 -3.84 12.45 0.40
N SER A 34 -3.90 11.25 -0.20
CA SER A 34 -4.61 10.97 -1.44
C SER A 34 -6.12 10.82 -1.27
N GLY A 35 -6.59 10.59 -0.04
CA GLY A 35 -7.98 10.34 0.31
C GLY A 35 -8.51 8.94 -0.02
N TYR A 36 -7.69 8.05 -0.60
CA TYR A 36 -8.11 6.71 -0.99
C TYR A 36 -7.96 5.64 0.09
N VAL A 37 -7.09 5.87 1.09
CA VAL A 37 -6.85 4.92 2.18
C VAL A 37 -7.22 5.57 3.50
N GLU A 38 -8.05 4.87 4.28
CA GLU A 38 -8.48 5.25 5.62
C GLU A 38 -8.33 4.05 6.57
N LEU A 39 -7.82 4.28 7.78
CA LEU A 39 -7.74 3.28 8.84
C LEU A 39 -8.26 3.90 10.13
N ASP A 40 -9.38 3.40 10.65
CA ASP A 40 -9.93 3.86 11.93
C ASP A 40 -9.22 3.25 13.14
N ALA A 41 -9.49 3.80 14.33
CA ALA A 41 -8.88 3.36 15.59
C ALA A 41 -9.30 1.92 15.97
N GLU A 42 -10.40 1.43 15.42
CA GLU A 42 -10.89 0.07 15.63
C GLU A 42 -10.23 -0.95 14.70
N GLY A 43 -9.43 -0.52 13.72
CA GLY A 43 -8.72 -1.35 12.77
C GLY A 43 -9.54 -1.72 11.53
N ASN A 44 -10.55 -0.94 11.15
CA ASN A 44 -11.20 -1.06 9.85
C ASN A 44 -10.39 -0.28 8.80
N LEU A 45 -9.76 -1.02 7.89
CA LEU A 45 -9.08 -0.44 6.73
C LEU A 45 -10.06 -0.32 5.58
N THR A 46 -10.25 0.89 5.06
CA THR A 46 -11.06 1.17 3.87
C THR A 46 -10.17 1.70 2.75
N ILE A 47 -10.28 1.06 1.59
CA ILE A 47 -9.57 1.43 0.37
C ILE A 47 -10.62 1.76 -0.69
N THR A 48 -10.72 3.04 -1.01
CA THR A 48 -11.76 3.60 -1.89
C THR A 48 -11.55 3.19 -3.34
N GLN A 49 -12.66 3.00 -4.06
CA GLN A 49 -12.66 2.83 -5.52
C GLN A 49 -11.75 3.85 -6.21
N GLY A 50 -11.00 3.41 -7.22
CA GLY A 50 -10.05 4.24 -7.97
C GLY A 50 -8.63 4.24 -7.39
N TYR A 51 -8.42 3.68 -6.19
CA TYR A 51 -7.07 3.48 -5.64
C TYR A 51 -6.21 2.64 -6.59
N ALA A 52 -5.01 3.13 -6.90
CA ALA A 52 -4.07 2.46 -7.78
C ALA A 52 -2.87 1.93 -6.97
N TRP A 53 -2.42 0.71 -7.29
CA TRP A 53 -1.33 0.04 -6.57
C TRP A 53 -0.45 -0.80 -7.52
N ASP A 54 0.66 -1.34 -7.02
CA ASP A 54 1.67 -2.00 -7.85
C ASP A 54 1.49 -3.51 -7.95
N GLY A 55 0.64 -4.06 -7.09
CA GLY A 55 0.47 -5.49 -6.92
C GLY A 55 1.61 -6.11 -6.11
N PRO A 56 1.74 -7.44 -6.19
CA PRO A 56 2.86 -8.15 -5.58
C PRO A 56 4.23 -7.57 -5.95
N SER A 57 4.98 -7.15 -4.93
CA SER A 57 6.36 -6.62 -5.08
C SER A 57 7.41 -7.74 -5.04
N GLY A 58 8.52 -7.57 -5.77
CA GLY A 58 9.66 -8.51 -5.81
C GLY A 58 9.58 -9.55 -6.94
N PRO A 59 10.48 -10.56 -6.96
CA PRO A 59 10.51 -11.62 -7.97
C PRO A 59 9.36 -12.61 -7.74
N THR A 60 8.13 -12.13 -7.90
CA THR A 60 6.91 -12.89 -7.63
C THR A 60 5.95 -12.80 -8.81
N PHE A 61 5.07 -13.80 -8.90
CA PHE A 61 4.04 -13.84 -9.92
C PHE A 61 2.73 -13.25 -9.38
N ASP A 62 2.11 -12.41 -10.21
CA ASP A 62 0.79 -11.83 -9.97
C ASP A 62 -0.25 -12.95 -10.07
N THR A 63 -0.61 -13.52 -8.91
CA THR A 63 -1.60 -14.60 -8.81
C THR A 63 -2.81 -14.15 -8.02
N ARG A 64 -3.98 -14.71 -8.35
CA ARG A 64 -5.26 -14.38 -7.68
C ARG A 64 -5.19 -14.45 -6.15
N ASN A 65 -4.48 -15.45 -5.62
CA ASN A 65 -4.26 -15.64 -4.19
C ASN A 65 -3.19 -14.74 -3.55
N PHE A 66 -2.72 -13.71 -4.28
CA PHE A 66 -1.77 -12.73 -3.80
C PHE A 66 -2.31 -11.29 -3.93
N MET A 67 -3.21 -11.06 -4.90
CA MET A 67 -3.70 -9.72 -5.22
C MET A 67 -4.34 -9.00 -4.02
N ARG A 68 -5.27 -9.66 -3.31
CA ARG A 68 -5.99 -9.05 -2.17
C ARG A 68 -5.04 -8.67 -1.03
N GLY A 69 -4.11 -9.57 -0.70
CA GLY A 69 -3.06 -9.27 0.26
C GLY A 69 -2.17 -8.11 -0.19
N SER A 70 -1.71 -8.11 -1.45
CA SER A 70 -0.81 -7.07 -1.99
C SER A 70 -1.44 -5.67 -1.96
N LEU A 71 -2.75 -5.58 -2.23
CA LEU A 71 -3.50 -4.33 -2.16
C LEU A 71 -3.45 -3.72 -0.76
N ILE A 72 -3.72 -4.55 0.27
CA ILE A 72 -3.70 -4.11 1.67
C ILE A 72 -2.29 -3.76 2.12
N HIS A 73 -1.30 -4.55 1.68
CA HIS A 73 0.11 -4.29 1.96
C HIS A 73 0.55 -2.93 1.39
N ASP A 74 0.26 -2.65 0.11
CA ASP A 74 0.58 -1.37 -0.53
C ASP A 74 -0.12 -0.18 0.14
N ALA A 75 -1.38 -0.36 0.56
CA ALA A 75 -2.15 0.68 1.28
C ALA A 75 -1.54 0.99 2.65
N LEU A 76 -1.18 -0.02 3.44
CA LEU A 76 -0.51 0.16 4.73
C LEU A 76 0.87 0.79 4.56
N TYR A 77 1.62 0.37 3.54
CA TYR A 77 2.91 0.97 3.21
C TYR A 77 2.77 2.42 2.77
N GLN A 78 1.68 2.80 2.07
CA GLN A 78 1.42 4.20 1.77
C GLN A 78 1.22 5.02 3.06
N LEU A 79 0.46 4.53 4.03
CA LEU A 79 0.29 5.22 5.31
C LEU A 79 1.63 5.38 6.05
N MET A 80 2.53 4.40 5.96
CA MET A 80 3.89 4.50 6.52
C MET A 80 4.74 5.56 5.79
N ARG A 81 4.73 5.56 4.44
CA ARG A 81 5.45 6.58 3.65
C ARG A 81 4.94 7.99 3.93
N GLU A 82 3.65 8.13 4.19
CA GLU A 82 3.01 9.39 4.56
C GLU A 82 3.19 9.74 6.06
N LYS A 83 3.96 8.94 6.83
CA LYS A 83 4.21 9.11 8.27
C LYS A 83 2.95 9.11 9.14
N LEU A 84 1.86 8.52 8.64
CA LEU A 84 0.62 8.31 9.38
C LEU A 84 0.64 7.01 10.20
N LEU A 85 1.50 6.06 9.81
CA LEU A 85 1.87 4.90 10.60
C LEU A 85 3.38 4.89 10.81
N ASP A 86 3.79 4.56 12.04
CA ASP A 86 5.21 4.37 12.34
C ASP A 86 5.74 3.12 11.62
N LYS A 87 6.72 3.31 10.72
CA LYS A 87 7.32 2.23 9.91
C LYS A 87 7.95 1.16 10.80
N ASP A 88 8.69 1.57 11.83
CA ASP A 88 9.45 0.65 12.69
C ASP A 88 8.52 -0.29 13.48
N THR A 89 7.37 0.22 13.91
CA THR A 89 6.35 -0.53 14.65
C THR A 89 5.45 -1.35 13.72
N HIS A 90 5.06 -0.81 12.56
CA HIS A 90 3.95 -1.37 11.76
C HIS A 90 4.39 -2.18 10.54
N ARG A 91 5.65 -2.09 10.10
CA ARG A 91 6.13 -2.83 8.92
C ARG A 91 6.03 -4.34 9.09
N GLU A 92 6.54 -4.89 10.20
CA GLU A 92 6.45 -6.33 10.44
C GLU A 92 4.99 -6.83 10.56
N PRO A 93 4.10 -6.17 11.33
CA PRO A 93 2.69 -6.52 11.35
C PRO A 93 2.03 -6.51 9.95
N ALA A 94 2.36 -5.54 9.09
CA ALA A 94 1.84 -5.46 7.73
C ALA A 94 2.34 -6.62 6.85
N ASP A 95 3.64 -6.95 6.93
CA ASP A 95 4.22 -8.10 6.21
C ASP A 95 3.60 -9.44 6.68
N ARG A 96 3.31 -9.56 7.97
CA ARG A 96 2.64 -10.75 8.55
C ARG A 96 1.19 -10.85 8.11
N LEU A 97 0.49 -9.72 8.04
CA LEU A 97 -0.88 -9.66 7.54
C LEU A 97 -0.93 -10.10 6.07
N LEU A 98 0.00 -9.62 5.23
CA LEU A 98 0.10 -10.10 3.86
C LEU A 98 0.25 -11.62 3.80
N GLN A 99 1.18 -12.17 4.59
CA GLN A 99 1.40 -13.62 4.66
C GLN A 99 0.15 -14.39 5.07
N SER A 100 -0.62 -13.92 6.07
CA SER A 100 -1.83 -14.61 6.51
C SER A 100 -2.93 -14.56 5.44
N MET A 101 -3.13 -13.40 4.83
CA MET A 101 -4.16 -13.21 3.80
C MET A 101 -3.86 -14.02 2.53
N CYS A 102 -2.60 -14.07 2.10
CA CYS A 102 -2.20 -14.94 1.00
C CYS A 102 -2.56 -16.40 1.28
N ARG A 103 -2.35 -16.87 2.52
CA ARG A 103 -2.71 -18.25 2.91
C ARG A 103 -4.21 -18.46 2.94
N GLU A 104 -4.97 -17.49 3.46
CA GLU A 104 -6.44 -17.51 3.43
C GLU A 104 -6.98 -17.60 2.00
N ASP A 105 -6.32 -16.91 1.06
CA ASP A 105 -6.68 -16.96 -0.36
C ASP A 105 -6.17 -18.22 -1.09
N GLY A 106 -5.60 -19.19 -0.37
CA GLY A 106 -5.18 -20.48 -0.92
C GLY A 106 -3.73 -20.54 -1.38
N MET A 107 -2.86 -19.59 -0.97
CA MET A 107 -1.42 -19.72 -1.19
C MET A 107 -0.82 -20.81 -0.30
N SER A 108 0.05 -21.64 -0.86
CA SER A 108 0.75 -22.68 -0.10
C SER A 108 1.60 -22.06 1.02
N LYS A 109 1.73 -22.78 2.15
CA LYS A 109 2.53 -22.33 3.31
C LYS A 109 3.97 -21.99 2.92
N LEU A 110 4.57 -22.80 2.05
CA LEU A 110 5.94 -22.58 1.56
C LEU A 110 6.05 -21.27 0.78
N ARG A 111 5.14 -21.03 -0.17
CA ARG A 111 5.16 -19.80 -0.98
C ARG A 111 4.89 -18.56 -0.12
N ALA A 112 3.91 -18.62 0.79
CA ALA A 112 3.62 -17.52 1.69
C ALA A 112 4.77 -17.22 2.67
N TRP A 113 5.56 -18.23 3.04
CA TRP A 113 6.78 -18.05 3.82
C TRP A 113 7.87 -17.34 3.01
N TRP A 114 8.09 -17.74 1.76
CA TRP A 114 9.02 -17.06 0.85
C TRP A 114 8.66 -15.61 0.60
N VAL A 115 7.37 -15.30 0.41
CA VAL A 115 6.86 -13.93 0.27
C VAL A 115 7.25 -13.08 1.48
N TYR A 116 6.94 -13.56 2.70
CA TYR A 116 7.30 -12.85 3.93
C TYR A 116 8.81 -12.63 4.05
N LYS A 117 9.62 -13.66 3.79
CA LYS A 117 11.08 -13.55 3.85
C LYS A 117 11.63 -12.56 2.82
N GLY A 118 11.09 -12.54 1.60
CA GLY A 118 11.45 -11.57 0.57
C GLY A 118 11.21 -10.13 1.01
N LEU A 119 10.06 -9.85 1.62
CA LEU A 119 9.75 -8.50 2.15
C LEU A 119 10.68 -8.08 3.28
N ARG A 120 11.05 -9.00 4.18
CA ARG A 120 11.98 -8.68 5.27
C ARG A 120 13.38 -8.31 4.78
N ILE A 121 13.81 -8.87 3.64
CA ILE A 121 15.13 -8.60 3.04
C ILE A 121 15.09 -7.33 2.17
N GLY A 122 14.04 -7.13 1.37
CA GLY A 122 14.01 -6.09 0.32
C GLY A 122 12.88 -5.07 0.39
N GLY A 123 11.93 -5.23 1.32
CA GLY A 123 10.74 -4.37 1.42
C GLY A 123 10.95 -3.08 2.22
N ASP A 124 12.13 -2.84 2.78
CA ASP A 124 12.39 -1.66 3.63
C ASP A 124 12.32 -0.33 2.87
N PRO A 125 12.92 -0.20 1.66
CA PRO A 125 12.81 1.04 0.88
C PRO A 125 11.36 1.36 0.50
N ALA A 126 10.55 0.35 0.19
CA ALA A 126 9.17 0.57 -0.25
C ALA A 126 8.27 1.18 0.84
N ALA A 127 8.62 1.01 2.12
CA ALA A 127 7.91 1.62 3.25
C ALA A 127 8.47 2.99 3.66
N ASP A 128 9.60 3.40 3.09
CA ASP A 128 10.35 4.57 3.53
C ASP A 128 9.70 5.90 3.09
N PRO A 129 9.50 6.87 4.01
CA PRO A 129 9.03 8.21 3.64
C PRO A 129 9.84 8.90 2.55
N GLU A 130 11.12 8.57 2.38
CA GLU A 130 11.97 9.10 1.30
C GLU A 130 11.56 8.59 -0.09
N ASN A 131 10.77 7.50 -0.16
CA ASN A 131 10.32 6.89 -1.40
C ASN A 131 8.87 7.28 -1.79
N ILE A 132 8.42 8.48 -1.41
CA ILE A 132 7.16 9.04 -1.93
C ILE A 132 7.30 9.24 -3.44
N ARG A 133 6.35 8.68 -4.19
CA ARG A 133 6.30 8.83 -5.66
C ARG A 133 6.20 10.31 -6.06
N PRO A 134 7.07 10.79 -6.98
CA PRO A 134 7.07 12.18 -7.39
C PRO A 134 5.77 12.55 -8.12
N VAL A 135 5.27 13.75 -7.83
CA VAL A 135 4.17 14.35 -8.57
C VAL A 135 4.74 15.00 -9.83
N ILE A 136 4.18 14.64 -10.99
CA ILE A 136 4.56 15.14 -12.31
C ILE A 136 3.48 16.12 -12.78
N SER A 137 3.87 17.18 -13.48
CA SER A 137 2.95 18.17 -14.03
C SER A 137 2.90 18.16 -15.56
N ALA A 138 1.76 18.60 -16.13
CA ALA A 138 1.61 18.85 -17.57
C ALA A 138 0.67 20.06 -17.81
N PRO A 139 0.91 20.89 -18.85
CA PRO A 139 2.04 20.85 -19.79
C PRO A 139 3.37 21.33 -19.16
N LYS A 140 4.47 21.27 -19.93
CA LYS A 140 5.78 21.77 -19.49
C LYS A 140 5.66 23.23 -19.03
N GLY A 141 6.24 23.56 -17.87
CA GLY A 141 6.19 24.90 -17.28
C GLY A 141 5.25 25.04 -16.07
N CYS A 142 4.43 24.03 -15.77
CA CYS A 142 3.65 23.97 -14.54
C CYS A 142 4.58 23.69 -13.34
N GLY A 143 4.62 24.60 -12.36
CA GLY A 143 5.47 24.50 -11.16
C GLY A 143 5.14 23.29 -10.27
N ASN A 144 6.07 22.91 -9.39
CA ASN A 144 5.86 21.78 -8.47
C ASN A 144 4.83 22.14 -7.41
N GLN A 145 3.78 21.32 -7.23
CA GLN A 145 3.02 21.34 -5.98
C GLN A 145 3.87 20.66 -4.90
N VAL A 146 4.54 21.47 -4.10
CA VAL A 146 5.02 21.05 -2.78
C VAL A 146 3.77 20.95 -1.90
N LYS A 147 3.40 19.73 -1.51
CA LYS A 147 2.58 19.48 -0.34
C LYS A 147 3.47 18.82 0.70
#